data_AF-A0A2D4ND22-F1
#
_entry.id   AF-A0A2D4ND22-F1
#
_cell.length_a   1.000
_cell.length_b   1.000
_cell.length_c   1.000
_cell.angle_alpha   90.00
_cell.angle_beta   90.00
_cell.angle_gamma   90.00
#
_symmetry.space_group_name_H-M   'P 1'
#
loop_
_entity.id
_entity.type
_entity.pdbx_description
1 polymer ?
#
loop_
_entity_poly.entity_id
_entity_poly.type
_entity_poly.pdbx_seq_one_letter_code
_entity_poly.pdbx_strand_id
1 'polypeptide(L)'
;YDGNPKKEKCTIVLRIAPTFIRFGSFEIFKSADEFTGRKGPSVDRNDIRIQMLDYVISTFYPDILQTHPDNIVQRNAAFFREVSRRTAKMVAEWQCVGFCHGVLNTDNMSVLGLTIDYGPFGFMDRLVYLQSGAYNVLMLSCNFGQ
;
A
#
# COMPACT_ATOMS: atom_id res chain seq x y z
N TYR A 1 -23.33 -8.31 -0.72
CA TYR A 1 -23.93 -7.46 0.34
C TYR A 1 -25.39 -7.25 0.00
N ASP A 2 -26.30 -7.74 0.83
CA ASP A 2 -27.76 -7.72 0.62
C ASP A 2 -28.46 -6.56 1.36
N GLY A 3 -27.70 -5.67 2.01
CA GLY A 3 -28.24 -4.51 2.72
C GLY A 3 -28.86 -4.83 4.08
N ASN A 4 -28.81 -6.07 4.55
CA ASN A 4 -29.43 -6.49 5.81
C ASN A 4 -28.38 -6.65 6.92
N PRO A 5 -28.30 -5.73 7.90
CA PRO A 5 -27.32 -5.84 8.98
C PRO A 5 -27.58 -7.07 9.85
N LYS A 6 -26.57 -7.90 10.03
CA LYS A 6 -26.60 -9.04 10.96
C LYS A 6 -25.81 -8.69 12.22
N LYS A 7 -26.29 -9.14 13.39
CA LYS A 7 -25.54 -8.99 14.64
C LYS A 7 -24.43 -10.04 14.67
N GLU A 8 -23.18 -9.57 14.76
CA GLU A 8 -22.00 -10.41 14.88
C GLU A 8 -21.32 -10.18 16.23
N LYS A 9 -20.55 -11.17 16.71
CA LYS A 9 -19.79 -11.03 17.95
C LYS A 9 -18.57 -10.15 17.70
N CYS A 10 -18.39 -9.14 18.55
CA CYS A 10 -17.18 -8.33 18.54
C CYS A 10 -15.96 -9.21 18.89
N THR A 11 -14.91 -9.11 18.07
CA THR A 11 -13.62 -9.77 18.28
C THR A 11 -12.52 -8.73 18.12
N ILE A 12 -11.46 -8.83 18.93
CA ILE A 12 -10.32 -7.94 18.87
C ILE A 12 -9.12 -8.72 18.36
N VAL A 13 -8.38 -8.15 17.42
CA VAL A 13 -7.12 -8.71 16.90
C VAL A 13 -5.99 -7.74 17.21
N LEU A 14 -4.96 -8.22 17.89
CA LEU A 14 -3.73 -7.46 18.08
C LEU A 14 -2.88 -7.53 16.81
N ARG A 15 -2.51 -6.37 16.27
CA ARG A 15 -1.62 -6.25 15.11
C ARG A 15 -0.24 -5.75 15.55
N ILE A 16 0.80 -6.36 15.02
CA ILE A 16 2.19 -6.00 15.30
C ILE A 16 2.90 -5.81 13.95
N ALA A 17 3.56 -4.66 13.78
CA ALA A 17 4.37 -4.34 12.63
C ALA A 17 5.47 -3.34 13.05
N PRO A 18 6.60 -3.25 12.33
CA PRO A 18 7.62 -2.23 12.60
C PRO A 18 7.05 -0.81 12.52
N THR A 19 6.07 -0.59 11.65
CA THR A 19 5.32 0.66 11.53
C THR A 19 3.98 0.43 10.85
N PHE A 20 3.03 1.33 11.11
CA PHE A 20 1.74 1.42 10.41
C PHE A 20 1.63 2.65 9.52
N ILE A 21 2.75 3.33 9.22
CA ILE A 21 2.78 4.43 8.25
C ILE A 21 2.48 3.88 6.86
N ARG A 22 1.55 4.53 6.18
CA ARG A 22 1.00 4.14 4.87
C ARG A 22 1.28 5.21 3.83
N PHE A 23 1.02 4.95 2.55
CA PHE A 23 1.06 6.01 1.53
C PHE A 23 0.02 7.09 1.86
N GLY A 24 -1.19 6.67 2.25
CA GLY A 24 -2.25 7.58 2.70
C GLY A 24 -1.83 8.49 3.86
N SER A 25 -0.87 8.09 4.71
CA SER A 25 -0.33 8.95 5.76
C SER A 25 0.36 10.19 5.21
N PHE A 26 0.96 10.12 4.01
CA PHE A 26 1.55 11.28 3.33
C PHE A 26 0.52 12.07 2.52
N GLU A 27 -0.56 11.42 2.07
CA GLU A 27 -1.59 12.06 1.26
C GLU A 27 -2.49 13.03 2.04
N ILE A 28 -2.52 12.94 3.38
CA ILE A 28 -3.24 13.92 4.20
C ILE A 28 -2.69 15.35 4.05
N PHE A 29 -1.46 15.48 3.56
CA PHE A 29 -0.79 16.75 3.28
C PHE A 29 -0.87 17.16 1.79
N LYS A 30 -1.54 16.38 0.95
CA LYS A 30 -1.66 16.64 -0.49
C LYS A 30 -2.52 17.88 -0.72
N SER A 31 -2.05 18.79 -1.59
CA SER A 31 -2.84 19.90 -2.11
C SER A 31 -4.07 19.42 -2.89
N ALA A 32 -4.94 20.34 -3.28
CA ALA A 32 -6.10 19.99 -4.09
C ALA A 32 -5.65 19.23 -5.36
N ASP A 33 -6.22 18.04 -5.53
CA ASP A 33 -6.05 17.22 -6.71
C ASP A 33 -6.72 17.89 -7.91
N GLU A 34 -6.01 17.96 -9.04
CA GLU A 34 -6.46 18.70 -10.23
C GLU A 34 -7.77 18.15 -10.82
N PHE A 35 -7.97 16.83 -10.75
CA PHE A 35 -9.11 16.16 -11.36
C PHE A 35 -10.31 16.05 -10.43
N THR A 36 -10.06 15.78 -9.15
CA THR A 36 -11.13 15.50 -8.17
C THR A 36 -11.45 16.69 -7.27
N GLY A 37 -10.59 17.72 -7.24
CA GLY A 37 -10.68 18.85 -6.31
C GLY A 37 -10.47 18.46 -4.84
N ARG A 38 -10.19 17.19 -4.54
CA ARG A 38 -10.03 16.69 -3.19
C ARG A 38 -8.67 17.11 -2.64
N LYS A 39 -8.66 17.59 -1.40
CA LYS A 39 -7.46 17.98 -0.68
C LYS A 39 -7.35 17.18 0.61
N GLY A 40 -6.13 16.96 1.07
CA GLY A 40 -5.91 16.34 2.37
C GLY A 40 -6.35 17.26 3.52
N PRO A 41 -6.70 16.72 4.70
CA PRO A 41 -7.11 17.53 5.85
C PRO A 41 -5.98 18.38 6.46
N SER A 42 -4.73 18.21 6.02
CA SER A 42 -3.54 18.86 6.59
C SER A 42 -2.63 19.50 5.53
N VAL A 43 -3.19 20.00 4.43
CA VAL A 43 -2.44 20.58 3.29
C VAL A 43 -1.34 21.57 3.72
N ASP A 44 -1.65 22.47 4.66
CA ASP A 44 -0.74 23.56 5.07
C ASP A 44 0.31 23.12 6.11
N ARG A 45 0.38 21.83 6.46
CA ARG A 45 1.27 21.27 7.48
C ARG A 45 2.48 20.56 6.89
N ASN A 46 3.19 21.26 5.99
CA ASN A 46 4.39 20.73 5.35
C ASN A 46 5.54 20.49 6.35
N ASP A 47 5.57 21.27 7.44
CA ASP A 47 6.47 21.07 8.58
C ASP A 47 6.40 19.63 9.11
N ILE A 48 5.18 19.15 9.39
CA ILE A 48 4.94 17.79 9.89
C ILE A 48 5.28 16.76 8.82
N ARG A 49 4.94 17.02 7.55
CA ARG A 49 5.23 16.10 6.44
C ARG A 49 6.74 15.83 6.34
N ILE A 50 7.56 16.88 6.42
CA ILE A 50 9.02 16.77 6.38
C ILE A 50 9.53 16.00 7.59
N GLN A 51 9.06 16.35 8.80
CA GLN A 51 9.44 15.65 10.02
C GLN A 51 9.11 14.15 9.97
N MET A 52 7.92 13.78 9.46
CA MET A 52 7.51 12.39 9.29
C MET A 52 8.38 11.66 8.28
N LEU A 53 8.72 12.31 7.16
CA LEU A 53 9.60 11.74 6.15
C LEU A 53 11.01 11.48 6.71
N ASP A 54 11.58 12.46 7.40
CA ASP A 54 12.90 12.32 8.03
C ASP A 54 12.90 11.21 9.10
N TYR A 55 11.84 11.12 9.92
CA TYR A 55 11.65 10.02 10.87
C TYR A 55 11.60 8.66 10.18
N VAL A 56 10.81 8.51 9.11
CA VAL A 56 10.69 7.25 8.37
C VAL A 56 12.03 6.84 7.77
N ILE A 57 12.74 7.77 7.13
CA ILE A 57 14.02 7.48 6.49
C ILE A 57 15.07 7.11 7.54
N SER A 58 15.22 7.90 8.60
CA SER A 58 16.20 7.63 9.66
C SER A 58 15.95 6.33 10.41
N THR A 59 14.68 5.95 10.62
CA THR A 59 14.32 4.77 11.41
C THR A 59 14.32 3.49 10.58
N PHE A 60 13.76 3.52 9.36
CA PHE A 60 13.50 2.31 8.58
C PHE A 60 14.36 2.18 7.32
N TYR A 61 15.08 3.25 6.94
CA TYR A 61 15.98 3.29 5.79
C TYR A 61 17.34 3.92 6.15
N PRO A 62 18.00 3.47 7.23
CA PRO A 62 19.24 4.09 7.71
C PRO A 62 20.35 4.08 6.63
N ASP A 63 20.40 3.06 5.78
CA ASP A 63 21.38 2.97 4.68
C ASP A 63 21.24 4.12 3.68
N ILE A 64 20.00 4.54 3.40
CA ILE A 64 19.71 5.67 2.51
C ILE A 64 20.17 6.98 3.16
N LEU A 65 19.92 7.13 4.46
CA LEU A 65 20.40 8.29 5.23
C LEU A 65 21.93 8.36 5.24
N GLN A 66 22.61 7.22 5.46
CA GLN A 66 24.07 7.15 5.45
C GLN A 66 24.68 7.43 4.08
N THR A 67 24.02 7.00 3.00
CA THR A 67 24.47 7.24 1.62
C THR A 67 24.29 8.71 1.20
N HIS A 68 23.25 9.38 1.72
CA HIS A 68 22.90 10.75 1.36
C HIS A 68 22.62 11.61 2.61
N PRO A 69 23.62 11.90 3.46
CA PRO A 69 23.41 12.61 4.73
C PRO A 69 22.92 14.05 4.50
N ASP A 70 23.61 14.79 3.64
CA ASP A 70 23.36 16.23 3.41
C ASP A 70 22.59 16.52 2.11
N ASN A 71 22.37 15.52 1.26
CA ASN A 71 21.67 15.67 -0.01
C ASN A 71 20.22 15.20 0.09
N ILE A 72 19.34 16.10 0.55
CA ILE A 72 17.91 15.81 0.76
C ILE A 72 17.22 15.34 -0.53
N VAL A 73 17.57 15.92 -1.68
CA VAL A 73 16.93 15.58 -2.96
C VAL A 73 17.26 14.14 -3.34
N GLN A 74 18.54 13.74 -3.29
CA GLN A 74 18.95 12.36 -3.57
C GLN A 74 18.45 11.38 -2.52
N ARG A 75 18.45 11.77 -1.24
CA ARG A 75 17.90 10.98 -0.14
C ARG A 75 16.43 10.64 -0.38
N ASN A 76 15.61 11.66 -0.69
CA ASN A 76 14.19 11.47 -0.93
C ASN A 76 13.91 10.67 -2.22
N ALA A 77 14.70 10.89 -3.28
CA ALA A 77 14.60 10.12 -4.51
C ALA A 77 14.97 8.64 -4.30
N ALA A 78 16.03 8.36 -3.54
CA ALA A 78 16.45 7.02 -3.17
C ALA A 78 15.41 6.32 -2.28
N PHE A 79 14.86 7.04 -1.30
CA PHE A 79 13.74 6.55 -0.48
C PHE A 79 12.54 6.16 -1.34
N PHE A 80 12.08 7.06 -2.22
CA PHE A 80 10.95 6.78 -3.10
C PHE A 80 11.20 5.57 -3.98
N ARG A 81 12.40 5.48 -4.59
CA ARG A 81 12.81 4.32 -5.41
C ARG A 81 12.75 3.01 -4.63
N GLU A 82 13.24 3.00 -3.39
CA GLU A 82 13.24 1.81 -2.55
C GLU A 82 11.82 1.41 -2.15
N VAL A 83 10.95 2.36 -1.81
CA VAL A 83 9.53 2.10 -1.55
C VAL A 83 8.85 1.49 -2.79
N SER A 84 9.10 2.04 -3.99
CA SER A 84 8.58 1.48 -5.24
C SER A 84 9.08 0.05 -5.48
N ARG A 85 10.38 -0.21 -5.26
CA ARG A 85 10.99 -1.53 -5.42
C ARG A 85 10.38 -2.56 -4.47
N ARG A 86 10.23 -2.22 -3.18
CA ARG A 86 9.61 -3.10 -2.18
C ARG A 86 8.15 -3.38 -2.50
N THR A 87 7.41 -2.37 -2.92
CA THR A 87 6.01 -2.51 -3.34
C THR A 87 5.89 -3.43 -4.55
N ALA A 88 6.74 -3.25 -5.57
CA ALA A 88 6.76 -4.11 -6.75
C ALA A 88 7.09 -5.57 -6.39
N LYS A 89 8.06 -5.78 -5.50
CA LYS A 89 8.39 -7.12 -4.99
C LYS A 89 7.20 -7.77 -4.26
N MET A 90 6.55 -7.04 -3.34
CA MET A 90 5.38 -7.53 -2.61
C MET A 90 4.26 -7.93 -3.57
N VAL A 91 3.94 -7.08 -4.55
CA VAL A 91 2.90 -7.39 -5.55
C VAL A 91 3.30 -8.59 -6.40
N ALA A 92 4.57 -8.71 -6.81
CA ALA A 92 5.06 -9.88 -7.54
C ALA A 92 4.91 -11.16 -6.72
N GLU A 93 5.26 -11.13 -5.43
CA GLU A 93 5.09 -12.26 -4.51
C GLU A 93 3.61 -12.66 -4.38
N TRP A 94 2.70 -11.68 -4.30
CA TRP A 94 1.26 -11.96 -4.32
C TRP A 94 0.83 -12.69 -5.58
N GLN A 95 1.30 -12.25 -6.75
CA GLN A 95 0.99 -12.91 -8.02
C GLN A 95 1.52 -14.35 -8.05
N CYS A 96 2.72 -14.60 -7.54
CA CYS A 96 3.33 -15.93 -7.51
C CYS A 96 2.54 -16.95 -6.68
N VAL A 97 1.86 -16.51 -5.62
CA VAL A 97 1.07 -17.38 -4.73
C VAL A 97 -0.44 -17.28 -4.98
N GLY A 98 -0.86 -16.54 -6.02
CA GLY A 98 -2.27 -16.31 -6.32
C GLY A 98 -3.02 -15.59 -5.21
N PHE A 99 -2.36 -14.69 -4.46
CA PHE A 99 -2.99 -13.88 -3.43
C PHE A 99 -3.64 -12.64 -4.06
N CYS A 100 -4.88 -12.36 -3.68
CA CYS A 100 -5.61 -11.16 -4.05
C CYS A 100 -6.05 -10.41 -2.79
N HIS A 101 -5.55 -9.18 -2.64
CA HIS A 101 -5.82 -8.35 -1.46
C HIS A 101 -7.28 -7.84 -1.38
N GLY A 102 -7.91 -7.61 -2.53
CA GLY A 102 -9.29 -7.12 -2.64
C GLY A 102 -9.46 -5.61 -2.45
N VAL A 103 -8.68 -4.96 -1.58
CA VAL A 103 -8.78 -3.51 -1.31
C VAL A 103 -7.41 -2.84 -1.33
N LEU A 104 -6.99 -2.39 -2.51
CA LEU A 104 -5.68 -1.76 -2.73
C LEU A 104 -5.77 -0.23 -2.75
N ASN A 105 -6.32 0.35 -1.68
CA ASN A 105 -6.32 1.81 -1.50
C ASN A 105 -4.97 2.28 -0.95
N THR A 106 -4.65 3.56 -1.13
CA THR A 106 -3.38 4.16 -0.69
C THR A 106 -3.17 4.13 0.81
N ASP A 107 -4.24 4.12 1.60
CA ASP A 107 -4.21 3.89 3.03
C ASP A 107 -3.91 2.42 3.40
N ASN A 108 -4.06 1.44 2.51
CA ASN A 108 -3.66 0.04 2.77
C ASN A 108 -2.25 -0.28 2.27
N MET A 109 -1.51 0.70 1.74
CA MET A 109 -0.16 0.50 1.22
C MET A 109 0.88 0.89 2.26
N SER A 110 1.61 -0.09 2.80
CA SER A 110 2.69 0.15 3.76
C SER A 110 3.91 0.79 3.08
N VAL A 111 4.50 1.77 3.75
CA VAL A 111 5.78 2.38 3.32
C VAL A 111 6.96 1.42 3.35
N LEU A 112 6.82 0.27 4.00
CA LEU A 112 7.87 -0.76 4.06
C LEU A 112 7.64 -1.90 3.05
N GLY A 113 6.58 -1.84 2.24
CA GLY A 113 6.20 -2.94 1.33
C GLY A 113 5.67 -4.17 2.07
N LEU A 114 4.98 -3.96 3.21
CA LEU A 114 4.30 -5.01 3.97
C LEU A 114 2.85 -5.16 3.51
N THR A 115 2.36 -6.39 3.47
CA THR A 115 0.93 -6.69 3.30
C THR A 115 0.19 -6.40 4.61
N ILE A 116 -0.75 -5.46 4.58
CA ILE A 116 -1.50 -4.99 5.75
C ILE A 116 -2.99 -4.84 5.41
N ASP A 117 -3.85 -4.86 6.43
CA ASP A 117 -5.30 -4.67 6.29
C ASP A 117 -6.02 -5.74 5.46
N TYR A 118 -5.90 -6.98 5.94
CA TYR A 118 -6.65 -8.15 5.48
C TYR A 118 -8.16 -7.98 5.72
N GLY A 119 -8.88 -7.55 4.68
CA GLY A 119 -10.34 -7.51 4.66
C GLY A 119 -10.89 -8.61 3.75
N PRO A 120 -11.42 -8.28 2.56
CA PRO A 120 -11.88 -9.26 1.59
C PRO A 120 -10.69 -9.77 0.75
N PHE A 121 -9.73 -10.44 1.39
CA PHE A 121 -8.64 -11.09 0.66
C PHE A 121 -9.02 -12.52 0.26
N GLY A 122 -8.34 -13.06 -0.74
CA GLY A 122 -8.52 -14.44 -1.18
C GLY A 122 -7.26 -15.01 -1.80
N PHE A 123 -7.17 -16.34 -1.82
CA PHE A 123 -6.20 -17.08 -2.62
C PHE A 123 -6.92 -17.71 -3.81
N MET A 124 -6.21 -17.87 -4.92
CA MET A 124 -6.76 -18.52 -6.11
C MET A 124 -6.97 -20.01 -5.87
N ASP A 125 -8.22 -20.47 -5.98
CA ASP A 125 -8.55 -21.91 -5.92
C ASP A 125 -8.31 -22.62 -7.26
N ARG A 126 -8.44 -21.91 -8.39
CA ARG A 126 -8.27 -22.46 -9.73
C ARG A 126 -7.62 -21.45 -10.68
N LEU A 127 -6.60 -21.90 -11.39
CA LEU A 127 -6.02 -21.16 -12.52
C LEU A 127 -6.94 -21.36 -13.74
N VAL A 128 -7.49 -20.28 -14.28
CA VAL A 128 -8.27 -20.30 -15.51
C VAL A 128 -7.46 -19.63 -16.62
N TYR A 129 -7.07 -20.39 -17.63
CA TYR A 129 -6.54 -19.85 -18.88
C TYR A 129 -7.72 -19.53 -19.79
N LEU A 130 -7.94 -18.24 -20.07
CA LEU A 130 -8.86 -17.82 -21.11
C LEU A 130 -8.06 -17.47 -22.36
N GLN A 131 -8.31 -18.21 -23.43
CA GLN A 131 -7.73 -17.93 -24.73
C GLN A 131 -8.58 -16.84 -25.40
N SER A 132 -8.01 -15.65 -25.62
CA SER A 132 -8.66 -14.59 -26.40
C SER A 132 -7.83 -14.32 -27.65
N GLY A 133 -8.18 -14.99 -28.75
CA GLY A 133 -7.42 -14.92 -29.99
C GLY A 133 -5.99 -15.46 -29.87
N ALA A 134 -5.00 -14.71 -30.36
CA ALA A 134 -3.58 -15.10 -30.36
C ALA A 134 -2.85 -14.84 -29.02
N TYR A 135 -3.54 -14.32 -28.01
CA TYR A 135 -2.95 -13.96 -26.73
C TYR A 135 -3.56 -14.81 -25.62
N ASN A 136 -2.68 -15.45 -24.84
CA ASN A 136 -3.06 -16.02 -23.56
C ASN A 136 -3.13 -14.86 -22.56
N VAL A 137 -4.35 -14.43 -22.23
CA VAL A 137 -4.56 -13.46 -21.15
C VAL A 137 -4.78 -14.25 -19.88
N LEU A 138 -3.85 -14.13 -18.93
CA LEU A 138 -4.04 -14.65 -17.59
C LEU A 138 -5.07 -13.75 -16.88
N MET A 139 -6.34 -14.13 -16.95
CA MET A 139 -7.40 -13.48 -16.18
C MET A 139 -7.44 -14.09 -14.79
N LEU A 140 -7.08 -13.29 -13.80
CA LEU A 140 -7.09 -13.66 -12.38
C LEU A 140 -8.54 -13.66 -11.89
N SER A 141 -9.14 -14.84 -11.74
CA SER A 141 -10.42 -14.98 -11.03
C SER A 141 -10.12 -15.40 -9.60
N CYS A 142 -10.26 -14.46 -8.66
CA CYS A 142 -10.29 -14.76 -7.24
C CYS A 142 -11.76 -14.77 -6.82
N ASN A 143 -12.24 -15.93 -6.36
CA ASN A 143 -13.60 -16.03 -5.86
C ASN A 143 -13.60 -15.49 -4.43
N PHE A 144 -13.81 -14.19 -4.29
CA PHE A 144 -14.06 -13.59 -2.99
C PHE A 144 -15.42 -14.10 -2.53
N GLY A 145 -15.42 -15.20 -1.77
CA GLY A 145 -16.64 -15.90 -1.34
C GLY A 145 -17.73 -14.92 -0.93
N GLN A 146 -18.84 -14.96 -1.67
CA GLN A 146 -20.13 -14.43 -1.23
C GLN A 146 -20.95 -15.58 -0.65
#